data_AF-A0A358L1T9-F1
#
_entry.id   AF-A0A358L1T9-F1
#
_cell.length_a   1.000
_cell.length_b   1.000
_cell.length_c   1.000
_cell.angle_alpha   90.00
_cell.angle_beta   90.00
_cell.angle_gamma   90.00
#
_symmetry.space_group_name_H-M   'P 1'
#
loop_
_entity.id
_entity.type
_entity.pdbx_description
1 polymer ?
#
loop_
_entity_poly.entity_id
_entity_poly.type
_entity_poly.pdbx_seq_one_letter_code
_entity_poly.pdbx_strand_id
1 'polypeptide(L)'
;MHITLRQLEVFAEVLKSGSTTQASQVLALSQSAVSAALADLENQLGVQLFDRVGKRLVVNEHGRLLYPRTVALLEQATEIEQLFREDNGALRVYASSTIGNYLLPGMIAGWR
;
A
#
# COMPACT_ATOMS: atom_id res chain seq x y z
N MET A 1 0.90 17.45 12.15
CA MET A 1 0.29 16.28 11.48
C MET A 1 0.98 15.05 12.07
N HIS A 2 0.24 14.13 12.71
CA HIS A 2 0.84 13.00 13.47
C HIS A 2 0.68 11.63 12.79
N ILE A 3 -0.01 11.58 11.64
CA ILE A 3 -0.22 10.35 10.88
C ILE A 3 1.09 9.98 10.19
N THR A 4 1.50 8.73 10.33
CA THR A 4 2.74 8.19 9.76
C THR A 4 2.46 7.25 8.59
N LEU A 5 3.39 7.16 7.63
CA LEU A 5 3.31 6.18 6.53
C LEU A 5 3.19 4.75 7.07
N ARG A 6 3.89 4.44 8.18
CA ARG A 6 3.82 3.12 8.81
C ARG A 6 2.42 2.74 9.31
N GLN A 7 1.69 3.70 9.88
CA GLN A 7 0.29 3.48 10.28
C GLN A 7 -0.61 3.23 9.06
N LEU A 8 -0.36 3.95 7.96
CA LEU A 8 -1.08 3.78 6.71
C LEU A 8 -0.80 2.41 6.06
N GLU A 9 0.46 1.94 6.08
CA GLU A 9 0.83 0.57 5.67
C GLU A 9 0.10 -0.48 6.49
N VAL A 10 0.10 -0.34 7.83
CA VAL A 10 -0.61 -1.23 8.75
C VAL A 10 -2.09 -1.27 8.42
N PHE A 11 -2.73 -0.11 8.26
CA PHE A 11 -4.14 -0.04 7.88
C PHE A 11 -4.42 -0.75 6.55
N ALA A 12 -3.62 -0.46 5.51
CA ALA A 12 -3.80 -1.05 4.19
C ALA A 12 -3.64 -2.58 4.23
N GLU A 13 -2.68 -3.08 4.99
CA GLU A 13 -2.43 -4.51 5.09
C GLU A 13 -3.49 -5.24 5.93
N VAL A 14 -3.97 -4.64 7.02
CA VAL A 14 -5.09 -5.18 7.80
C VAL A 14 -6.36 -5.22 6.96
N LEU A 15 -6.59 -4.22 6.09
CA LEU A 15 -7.71 -4.21 5.15
C LEU A 15 -7.59 -5.34 4.13
N LYS A 16 -6.40 -5.53 3.53
CA LYS A 16 -6.16 -6.59 2.54
C LYS A 16 -6.29 -8.01 3.13
N SER A 17 -5.74 -8.23 4.32
CA SER A 17 -5.71 -9.54 4.98
C SER A 17 -6.96 -9.83 5.83
N GLY A 18 -7.69 -8.81 6.26
CA GLY A 18 -8.81 -8.93 7.21
C GLY A 18 -8.38 -9.37 8.62
N SER A 19 -7.08 -9.34 8.93
CA SER A 19 -6.53 -9.89 10.18
C SER A 19 -5.26 -9.18 10.63
N THR A 20 -5.23 -8.72 11.89
CA THR A 20 -4.00 -8.15 12.48
C THR A 20 -2.89 -9.17 12.63
N THR A 21 -3.22 -10.46 12.79
CA THR A 21 -2.23 -11.55 12.87
C THR A 21 -1.59 -11.83 11.52
N GLN A 22 -2.35 -11.80 10.42
CA GLN A 22 -1.75 -11.96 9.09
C GLN A 22 -0.96 -10.71 8.70
N ALA A 23 -1.50 -9.52 8.93
CA ALA A 23 -0.78 -8.27 8.66
C ALA A 23 0.54 -8.18 9.42
N SER A 24 0.61 -8.69 10.65
CA SER A 24 1.87 -8.70 11.41
C SER A 24 2.94 -9.58 10.79
N GLN A 25 2.55 -10.71 10.19
CA GLN A 25 3.49 -11.58 9.46
C GLN A 25 3.98 -10.90 8.18
N VAL A 26 3.09 -10.30 7.40
CA VAL A 26 3.44 -9.62 6.14
C VAL A 26 4.35 -8.42 6.38
N LEU A 27 4.07 -7.63 7.42
CA LEU A 27 4.82 -6.41 7.73
C LEU A 27 6.06 -6.64 8.61
N ALA A 28 6.35 -7.90 8.97
CA ALA A 28 7.40 -8.27 9.91
C ALA A 28 7.33 -7.49 11.24
N LEU A 29 6.12 -7.39 11.80
CA LEU A 29 5.83 -6.74 13.08
C LEU A 29 5.27 -7.74 14.10
N SER A 30 5.25 -7.37 15.38
CA SER A 30 4.41 -8.06 16.34
C SER A 30 2.93 -7.72 16.11
N GLN A 31 2.02 -8.65 16.45
CA GLN A 31 0.59 -8.39 16.40
C GLN A 31 0.16 -7.20 17.29
N SER A 32 0.84 -7.01 18.42
CA SER A 32 0.59 -5.87 19.31
C SER A 32 1.00 -4.54 18.67
N ALA A 33 2.12 -4.51 17.92
CA ALA A 33 2.55 -3.32 17.20
C ALA A 33 1.57 -2.96 16.07
N VAL A 34 1.08 -3.95 15.31
CA VAL A 34 0.03 -3.75 14.30
C VAL A 34 -1.25 -3.20 14.93
N SER A 35 -1.69 -3.81 16.05
CA SER A 35 -2.92 -3.39 16.73
C SER A 35 -2.78 -1.97 17.31
N ALA A 36 -1.62 -1.63 17.89
CA ALA A 36 -1.35 -0.31 18.43
C ALA A 36 -1.29 0.76 17.32
N ALA A 37 -0.56 0.49 16.23
CA ALA A 37 -0.47 1.42 15.11
C ALA A 37 -1.85 1.70 14.47
N LEU A 38 -2.69 0.66 14.33
CA LEU A 38 -4.05 0.83 13.82
C LEU A 38 -4.93 1.63 14.79
N ALA A 39 -4.89 1.32 16.08
CA ALA A 39 -5.64 2.05 17.09
C ALA A 39 -5.21 3.53 17.18
N ASP A 40 -3.92 3.80 17.11
CA ASP A 40 -3.39 5.17 17.09
C ASP A 40 -3.85 5.94 15.85
N LEU A 41 -3.91 5.29 14.68
CA LEU A 41 -4.44 5.90 13.47
C LEU A 41 -5.92 6.27 13.62
N GLU A 42 -6.75 5.34 14.10
CA GLU A 42 -8.18 5.57 14.35
C GLU A 42 -8.39 6.68 15.39
N ASN A 43 -7.58 6.70 16.45
CA ASN A 43 -7.61 7.74 17.48
C ASN A 43 -7.26 9.12 16.91
N GLN A 44 -6.25 9.21 16.04
CA GLN A 44 -5.87 10.46 15.39
C GLN A 44 -6.93 10.96 14.39
N LEU A 45 -7.64 10.04 13.73
CA LEU A 45 -8.72 10.37 12.81
C LEU A 45 -10.06 10.62 13.51
N GLY A 46 -10.20 10.22 14.77
CA GLY A 46 -11.43 10.34 15.55
C GLY A 46 -12.55 9.42 15.09
N VAL A 47 -12.26 8.42 14.25
CA VAL A 47 -13.22 7.47 13.69
C VAL A 47 -12.62 6.06 13.64
N GLN A 48 -13.47 5.05 13.80
CA GLN A 48 -13.10 3.67 13.52
C GLN A 48 -13.02 3.46 12.00
N LEU A 49 -12.05 2.67 11.55
CA LEU A 49 -11.89 2.26 10.14
C LEU A 49 -12.35 0.82 9.91
N PHE A 50 -12.49 0.04 10.99
CA PHE A 50 -12.97 -1.33 10.98
C PHE A 50 -14.08 -1.56 12.02
N ASP A 51 -15.05 -2.38 11.64
CA ASP A 51 -16.04 -2.94 12.54
C ASP A 51 -15.60 -4.34 13.01
N ARG A 52 -15.93 -4.67 14.26
CA ARG A 52 -15.69 -6.01 14.82
C ARG A 52 -16.93 -6.87 14.64
N VAL A 53 -16.86 -7.81 13.70
CA VAL A 53 -17.93 -8.80 13.47
C VAL A 53 -17.44 -10.17 13.92
N GLY A 54 -17.81 -10.55 15.14
CA GLY A 54 -17.31 -11.75 15.79
C GLY A 54 -15.80 -11.68 16.04
N LYS A 55 -15.03 -12.56 15.39
CA LYS A 55 -13.56 -12.61 15.49
C LYS A 55 -12.83 -11.92 14.32
N ARG A 56 -13.56 -11.30 13.39
CA ARG A 56 -12.99 -10.67 12.19
C ARG A 56 -13.09 -9.16 12.26
N LEU A 57 -12.09 -8.51 11.68
CA LEU A 57 -12.12 -7.08 11.37
C LEU A 57 -12.69 -6.91 9.97
N VAL A 58 -13.74 -6.12 9.85
CA VAL A 58 -14.41 -5.83 8.57
C VAL A 58 -14.26 -4.34 8.32
N VAL A 59 -13.72 -3.95 7.17
CA VAL A 59 -13.57 -2.53 6.84
C VAL A 59 -14.94 -1.84 6.79
N ASN A 60 -15.06 -0.68 7.43
CA ASN A 60 -16.28 0.13 7.41
C ASN A 60 -16.24 1.20 6.30
N GLU A 61 -17.21 2.12 6.29
CA GLU A 61 -17.27 3.16 5.25
C GLU A 61 -16.11 4.17 5.31
N HIS A 62 -15.63 4.51 6.51
CA HIS A 62 -14.49 5.40 6.70
C HIS A 62 -13.21 4.74 6.19
N GLY A 63 -13.01 3.45 6.49
CA GLY A 63 -11.91 2.66 5.95
C GLY A 63 -11.94 2.60 4.41
N ARG A 64 -13.12 2.36 3.82
CA ARG A 64 -13.28 2.36 2.36
C ARG A 64 -12.96 3.72 1.73
N LEU A 65 -13.33 4.82 2.39
CA LEU A 65 -13.00 6.18 1.94
C LEU A 65 -11.51 6.49 2.02
N LEU A 66 -10.84 6.00 3.07
CA LEU A 66 -9.42 6.25 3.31
C LEU A 66 -8.52 5.43 2.38
N TYR A 67 -8.87 4.17 2.10
CA TYR A 67 -8.03 3.22 1.38
C TYR A 67 -7.40 3.72 0.07
N PRO A 68 -8.14 4.31 -0.90
CA PRO A 68 -7.52 4.77 -2.15
C PRO A 68 -6.50 5.89 -1.93
N ARG A 69 -6.71 6.75 -0.92
CA ARG A 69 -5.77 7.83 -0.56
C ARG A 69 -4.51 7.28 0.08
N THR A 70 -4.67 6.27 0.95
CA THR A 70 -3.56 5.54 1.54
C THR A 70 -2.68 4.90 0.47
N VAL A 71 -3.28 4.17 -0.48
CA VAL A 71 -2.53 3.49 -1.55
C VAL A 71 -1.72 4.50 -2.38
N ALA A 72 -2.35 5.59 -2.82
CA ALA A 72 -1.67 6.64 -3.58
C ALA A 72 -0.50 7.26 -2.80
N LEU A 73 -0.65 7.54 -1.50
CA LEU A 73 0.42 8.09 -0.68
C LEU A 73 1.60 7.11 -0.50
N LEU A 74 1.31 5.83 -0.33
CA LEU A 74 2.36 4.80 -0.22
C LEU A 74 3.10 4.58 -1.54
N GLU A 75 2.40 4.65 -2.68
CA GLU A 75 3.02 4.64 -4.01
C GLU A 75 3.95 5.85 -4.18
N GLN A 76 3.50 7.06 -3.85
CA GLN A 76 4.34 8.26 -3.91
C GLN A 76 5.56 8.16 -2.99
N ALA A 77 5.41 7.62 -1.79
CA ALA A 77 6.54 7.38 -0.89
C ALA A 77 7.55 6.39 -1.51
N THR A 78 7.05 5.34 -2.16
CA THR A 78 7.89 4.36 -2.86
C THR A 78 8.63 4.99 -4.04
N GLU A 79 7.97 5.84 -4.83
CA GLU A 79 8.60 6.58 -5.93
C GLU A 79 9.74 7.48 -5.43
N ILE A 80 9.55 8.14 -4.28
CA ILE A 80 10.59 8.96 -3.66
C ILE A 80 11.82 8.12 -3.29
N GLU A 81 11.64 6.94 -2.69
CA GLU A 81 12.75 6.04 -2.39
C GLU A 81 13.46 5.55 -3.67
N GLN A 82 12.72 5.34 -4.74
CA GLN A 82 13.26 4.88 -6.02
C GLN A 82 14.10 5.92 -6.74
N LEU A 83 13.83 7.22 -6.54
CA LEU A 83 14.60 8.32 -7.16
C LEU A 83 16.10 8.28 -6.79
N PHE A 84 16.43 7.73 -5.62
CA PHE A 84 17.79 7.73 -5.08
C PHE A 84 18.45 6.36 -5.08
N ARG A 85 17.80 5.32 -5.68
CA ARG A 85 18.46 4.04 -5.93
C ARG A 85 19.32 4.14 -7.19
N GLU A 86 20.62 3.89 -7.04
CA GLU A 86 21.61 3.99 -8.13
C GLU A 86 21.38 2.99 -9.28
N ASP A 87 20.52 1.97 -9.09
CA ASP A 87 20.22 0.92 -10.08
C ASP A 87 19.00 1.18 -10.99
N ASN A 88 18.43 2.39 -10.99
CA ASN A 88 17.23 2.69 -11.79
C ASN A 88 17.53 3.53 -13.04
N GLY A 89 17.95 2.87 -14.11
CA GLY A 89 17.91 3.47 -15.46
C GLY A 89 16.46 3.55 -15.96
N ALA A 90 15.75 4.65 -15.69
CA ALA A 90 14.43 4.87 -16.30
C ALA A 90 14.57 5.20 -17.80
N LEU A 91 14.30 4.22 -18.67
CA LEU A 91 14.30 4.41 -20.12
C LEU A 91 12.91 4.83 -20.61
N ARG A 92 12.76 6.08 -21.05
CA ARG A 92 11.53 6.53 -21.72
C ARG A 92 11.58 6.17 -23.19
N VAL A 93 10.71 5.24 -23.61
CA VAL A 93 10.61 4.78 -25.00
C VAL A 93 9.41 5.44 -25.67
N TYR A 94 9.63 6.07 -26.83
CA TYR A 94 8.55 6.55 -27.70
C TYR A 94 8.46 5.66 -28.92
N ALA A 95 7.24 5.27 -29.25
CA ALA A 95 6.95 4.44 -30.41
C ALA A 95 5.60 4.84 -31.00
N SER A 96 5.41 4.57 -32.30
CA SER A 96 4.08 4.64 -32.90
C SER A 96 3.17 3.58 -32.28
N SER A 97 1.85 3.80 -32.31
CA SER A 97 0.87 2.90 -31.66
C SER A 97 1.02 1.45 -32.10
N THR A 98 1.32 1.20 -33.38
CA THR A 98 1.53 -0.15 -33.91
C THR A 98 2.74 -0.83 -33.28
N ILE A 99 3.87 -0.12 -33.15
CA ILE A 99 5.09 -0.71 -32.56
C ILE A 99 4.91 -0.88 -31.04
N GLY A 100 4.34 0.12 -30.37
CA GLY A 100 4.05 0.11 -28.93
C GLY A 100 3.14 -1.02 -28.47
N ASN A 101 2.11 -1.33 -29.25
CA ASN A 101 1.11 -2.33 -28.86
C ASN A 101 1.48 -3.75 -29.28
N TYR A 102 2.17 -3.93 -30.41
CA TYR A 102 2.33 -5.26 -31.01
C TYR A 102 3.74 -5.83 -30.97
N LEU A 103 4.79 -4.99 -30.92
CA LEU A 103 6.18 -5.44 -30.98
C LEU A 103 6.93 -5.21 -29.67
N LEU A 104 6.80 -4.01 -29.10
CA LEU A 104 7.51 -3.62 -27.87
C LEU A 104 7.31 -4.58 -26.70
N PRO A 105 6.08 -5.07 -26.39
CA PRO A 105 5.89 -5.99 -25.26
C PRO A 105 6.70 -7.28 -25.39
N GLY A 106 6.75 -7.87 -26.60
CA GLY A 106 7.52 -9.09 -26.86
C GLY A 106 9.03 -8.86 -26.79
N MET A 107 9.51 -7.70 -27.24
CA MET A 107 10.93 -7.34 -27.18
C MET A 107 11.40 -7.05 -25.74
N ILE A 108 10.58 -6.34 -24.95
CA ILE A 108 10.86 -6.07 -23.53
C ILE A 108 10.85 -7.38 -22.73
N ALA A 109 9.86 -8.24 -22.98
CA ALA A 109 9.75 -9.54 -22.31
C ALA A 109 10.93 -10.49 -22.62
N GLY A 110 11.57 -10.33 -23.79
CA GLY A 110 12.74 -11.11 -24.19
C GLY A 110 14.09 -10.49 -23.82
N TRP A 111 14.11 -9.29 -23.24
CA TRP A 111 15.33 -8.58 -22.87
C TRP A 111 15.83 -9.07 -21.50
N ARG A 112 17.14 -9.30 -21.36
CA ARG A 112 17.78 -9.92 -20.19
C ARG A 112 18.92 -9.06 -19.67
#